data_AF-A0A410V7X7-F1
#
_entry.id   AF-A0A410V7X7-F1
#
_cell.length_a   1.000
_cell.length_b   1.000
_cell.length_c   1.000
_cell.angle_alpha   90.00
_cell.angle_beta   90.00
_cell.angle_gamma   90.00
#
_symmetry.space_group_name_H-M   'P 1'
#
loop_
_entity.id
_entity.type
_entity.pdbx_description
1 polymer ?
#
loop_
_entity_poly.entity_id
_entity_poly.type
_entity_poly.pdbx_seq_one_letter_code
_entity_poly.pdbx_strand_id
1 'polypeptide(L)'
;MRMIDRLLCCLFLFLAIATVPVRHVHAAESCPFIGAKELAGAMPTLKWSLISNQDGRGCIYQAGRGETMMLTVFSNPDKDRAREMYATFVKTLSERMPLSAVSGIGDDAQRGTTAADAKRQEDSIIALSGDYILQIAVYPIARRSDEALLGPLTQVARVAVGNMSKTSERFGDCEWLTPADADGFLDKSTLQVQRTGAGSCMMFDREANTMVVAVIATLRDTAVSMMKRPSPCQHVAIPELGSEAFGEHSCTKGNGNAVNIFVWKNGKQASILFAPVKPHPESGSVERLKAVATRVYGKL
;
A
#
# COMPACT_ATOMS: atom_id res chain seq x y z
N MET A 1 -3.55 -53.44 30.02
CA MET A 1 -2.52 -52.40 30.23
C MET A 1 -1.93 -51.82 28.93
N ARG A 2 -1.64 -52.60 27.87
CA ARG A 2 -0.99 -52.07 26.64
C ARG A 2 -1.79 -51.12 25.72
N MET A 3 -3.11 -50.99 25.88
CA MET A 3 -3.94 -50.07 25.06
C MET A 3 -4.09 -48.66 25.67
N ILE A 4 -3.97 -48.54 26.98
CA ILE A 4 -4.07 -47.24 27.69
C ILE A 4 -2.77 -46.43 27.50
N ASP A 5 -1.62 -47.09 27.47
CA ASP A 5 -0.32 -46.43 27.20
C ASP A 5 -0.22 -45.86 25.77
N ARG A 6 -0.85 -46.50 24.78
CA ARG A 6 -0.89 -45.99 23.40
C ARG A 6 -1.83 -44.80 23.24
N LEU A 7 -2.93 -44.76 24.00
CA LEU A 7 -3.85 -43.61 23.98
C LEU A 7 -3.22 -42.37 24.63
N LEU A 8 -2.45 -42.57 25.72
CA LEU A 8 -1.73 -41.50 26.41
C LEU A 8 -0.56 -40.95 25.57
N CYS A 9 0.21 -41.81 24.88
CA CYS A 9 1.25 -41.33 23.97
C CYS A 9 0.69 -40.50 22.80
N CYS A 10 -0.46 -40.88 22.24
CA CYS A 10 -1.10 -40.09 21.17
C CYS A 10 -1.67 -38.76 21.69
N LEU A 11 -2.17 -38.71 22.93
CA LEU A 11 -2.65 -37.45 23.53
C LEU A 11 -1.51 -36.45 23.79
N PHE A 12 -0.34 -36.92 24.23
CA PHE A 12 0.84 -36.06 24.42
C PHE A 12 1.43 -35.55 23.09
N LEU A 13 1.33 -36.31 22.00
CA LEU A 13 1.73 -35.86 20.66
C LEU A 13 0.78 -34.83 20.07
N PHE A 14 -0.53 -34.90 20.36
CA PHE A 14 -1.49 -33.88 19.93
C PHE A 14 -1.40 -32.57 20.73
N LEU A 15 -1.02 -32.63 22.01
CA LEU A 15 -0.81 -31.44 22.85
C LEU A 15 0.49 -30.69 22.54
N ALA A 16 1.47 -31.31 21.88
CA ALA A 16 2.74 -30.67 21.51
C ALA A 16 2.68 -29.80 20.25
N ILE A 17 1.58 -29.84 19.46
CA ILE A 17 1.42 -29.04 18.23
C ILE A 17 0.72 -27.69 18.51
N ALA A 18 0.21 -27.46 19.72
CA ALA A 18 -0.67 -26.33 20.02
C ALA A 18 -0.01 -25.11 20.71
N THR A 19 1.31 -25.05 20.86
CA THR A 19 1.97 -23.90 21.53
C THR A 19 3.30 -23.49 20.90
N VAL A 20 3.42 -23.55 19.57
CA VAL A 20 4.26 -22.52 18.94
C VAL A 20 3.50 -21.23 19.20
N PRO A 21 4.00 -20.29 20.01
CA PRO A 21 3.37 -18.99 20.04
C PRO A 21 3.41 -18.54 18.59
N VAL A 22 2.23 -18.37 17.97
CA VAL A 22 2.11 -17.52 16.80
C VAL A 22 2.80 -16.25 17.27
N ARG A 23 4.04 -16.04 16.83
CA ARG A 23 4.83 -14.88 17.26
C ARG A 23 3.86 -13.74 17.02
N HIS A 24 3.47 -13.04 18.10
CA HIS A 24 2.74 -11.80 17.94
C HIS A 24 3.61 -11.00 16.98
N VAL A 25 3.17 -10.89 15.73
CA VAL A 25 3.88 -10.16 14.69
C VAL A 25 3.79 -8.73 15.20
N HIS A 26 4.83 -8.31 15.92
CA HIS A 26 4.94 -6.95 16.40
C HIS A 26 4.95 -6.11 15.12
N ALA A 27 3.96 -5.22 15.00
CA ALA A 27 4.04 -4.12 14.05
C ALA A 27 5.43 -3.51 14.18
N ALA A 28 6.09 -3.24 13.06
CA ALA A 28 7.46 -2.78 13.08
C ALA A 28 7.68 -1.62 14.05
N GLU A 29 8.73 -1.71 14.86
CA GLU A 29 8.99 -0.78 15.97
C GLU A 29 9.35 0.64 15.49
N SER A 30 9.78 0.79 14.24
CA SER A 30 10.22 2.07 13.68
C SER A 30 9.98 2.19 12.18
N CYS A 31 9.76 3.41 11.72
CA CYS A 31 9.77 3.77 10.31
C CYS A 31 11.20 4.14 9.88
N PRO A 32 11.73 3.56 8.80
CA PRO A 32 13.12 3.82 8.39
C PRO A 32 13.35 5.21 7.80
N PHE A 33 12.30 5.84 7.26
CA PHE A 33 12.41 7.13 6.57
C PHE A 33 12.26 8.32 7.49
N ILE A 34 11.56 8.17 8.61
CA ILE A 34 11.34 9.25 9.58
C ILE A 34 11.10 8.69 10.97
N GLY A 35 11.89 9.14 11.95
CA GLY A 35 11.73 8.73 13.34
C GLY A 35 10.51 9.37 14.01
N ALA A 36 10.00 8.75 15.08
CA ALA A 36 8.83 9.26 15.80
C ALA A 36 9.00 10.70 16.33
N LYS A 37 10.21 11.06 16.78
CA LYS A 37 10.53 12.43 17.23
C LYS A 37 10.50 13.43 16.09
N GLU A 38 11.04 13.07 14.93
CA GLU A 38 11.07 13.92 13.74
C GLU A 38 9.64 14.12 13.19
N LEU A 39 8.84 13.06 13.16
CA LEU A 39 7.44 13.14 12.76
C LEU A 39 6.62 14.01 13.71
N ALA A 40 6.79 13.85 15.03
CA ALA A 40 6.11 14.67 16.02
C ALA A 40 6.54 16.16 15.93
N GLY A 41 7.80 16.43 15.61
CA GLY A 41 8.29 17.80 15.38
C GLY A 41 7.73 18.42 14.10
N ALA A 42 7.63 17.64 13.02
CA ALA A 42 7.10 18.11 11.74
C ALA A 42 5.58 18.27 11.74
N MET A 43 4.85 17.42 12.47
CA MET A 43 3.38 17.40 12.54
C MET A 43 2.87 17.42 13.99
N PRO A 44 3.10 18.50 14.75
CA PRO A 44 2.83 18.54 16.19
C PRO A 44 1.34 18.53 16.56
N THR A 45 0.45 18.85 15.62
CA THR A 45 -0.99 18.97 15.85
C THR A 45 -1.70 17.63 16.03
N LEU A 46 -1.09 16.53 15.59
CA LEU A 46 -1.65 15.19 15.63
C LEU A 46 -0.67 14.21 16.27
N LYS A 47 -1.18 13.34 17.15
CA LYS A 47 -0.41 12.21 17.68
C LYS A 47 -0.46 11.07 16.68
N TRP A 48 0.64 10.84 15.98
CA TRP A 48 0.79 9.76 15.00
C TRP A 48 1.35 8.49 15.64
N SER A 49 0.71 7.37 15.36
CA SER A 49 1.16 6.03 15.74
C SER A 49 1.52 5.26 14.49
N LEU A 50 2.71 4.64 14.47
CA LEU A 50 3.12 3.75 13.37
C LEU A 50 2.27 2.49 13.41
N ILE A 51 1.62 2.17 12.29
CA ILE A 51 0.81 0.96 12.11
C ILE A 51 1.61 -0.10 11.36
N SER A 52 2.44 0.31 10.40
CA SER A 52 3.25 -0.60 9.59
C SER A 52 4.42 0.14 8.97
N ASN A 53 5.62 -0.46 8.96
CA ASN A 53 6.76 0.00 8.15
C ASN A 53 6.76 -0.58 6.73
N GLN A 54 5.64 -1.19 6.31
CA GLN A 54 5.46 -1.79 4.98
C GLN A 54 6.65 -2.63 4.50
N ASP A 55 7.27 -3.38 5.42
CA ASP A 55 8.46 -4.19 5.16
C ASP A 55 9.60 -3.41 4.47
N GLY A 56 9.80 -2.15 4.87
CA GLY A 56 10.89 -1.28 4.38
C GLY A 56 10.52 -0.35 3.22
N ARG A 57 9.36 -0.52 2.59
CA ARG A 57 8.90 0.32 1.45
C ARG A 57 8.40 1.70 1.87
N GLY A 58 7.89 1.81 3.09
CA GLY A 58 7.10 2.97 3.45
C GLY A 58 6.64 2.89 4.89
N CYS A 59 5.76 3.79 5.29
CA CYS A 59 5.25 3.83 6.65
C CYS A 59 3.78 4.24 6.62
N ILE A 60 2.93 3.43 7.25
CA ILE A 60 1.53 3.77 7.50
C ILE A 60 1.44 4.25 8.93
N TYR A 61 0.90 5.45 9.11
CA TYR A 61 0.61 6.02 10.41
C TYR A 61 -0.88 6.28 10.56
N GLN A 62 -1.36 6.16 11.80
CA GLN A 62 -2.69 6.58 12.18
C GLN A 62 -2.59 7.69 13.22
N ALA A 63 -3.30 8.77 13.00
CA ALA A 63 -3.46 9.84 13.97
C ALA A 63 -4.57 9.50 14.98
N GLY A 64 -4.50 10.06 16.18
CA GLY A 64 -5.49 9.82 17.24
C GLY A 64 -6.95 10.20 16.92
N ARG A 65 -7.22 10.96 15.83
CA ARG A 65 -8.58 11.28 15.35
C ARG A 65 -8.98 10.43 14.12
N GLY A 66 -8.19 9.41 13.79
CA GLY A 66 -8.46 8.45 12.72
C GLY A 66 -7.80 8.78 11.38
N GLU A 67 -7.17 9.94 11.20
CA GLU A 67 -6.48 10.26 9.95
C GLU A 67 -5.38 9.23 9.65
N THR A 68 -5.26 8.86 8.39
CA THR A 68 -4.23 7.90 7.95
C THR A 68 -3.21 8.62 7.10
N MET A 69 -1.93 8.48 7.42
CA MET A 69 -0.83 8.91 6.56
C MET A 69 -0.14 7.69 5.97
N MET A 70 0.07 7.70 4.66
CA MET A 70 0.83 6.71 3.93
C MET A 70 2.05 7.37 3.32
N LEU A 71 3.23 7.03 3.82
CA LEU A 71 4.52 7.33 3.21
C LEU A 71 4.94 6.11 2.40
N THR A 72 5.21 6.27 1.11
CA THR A 72 5.63 5.19 0.21
C THR A 72 6.87 5.63 -0.54
N VAL A 73 7.87 4.77 -0.60
CA VAL A 73 9.08 4.96 -1.38
C VAL A 73 9.07 3.98 -2.54
N PHE A 74 9.31 4.51 -3.74
CA PHE A 74 9.59 3.74 -4.94
C PHE A 74 11.07 3.91 -5.22
N SER A 75 11.88 2.87 -5.05
CA SER A 75 13.33 2.92 -5.23
C SER A 75 13.78 2.25 -6.52
N ASN A 76 14.76 2.87 -7.19
CA ASN A 76 15.76 2.32 -8.10
C ASN A 76 15.38 1.88 -9.53
N PRO A 77 14.43 2.50 -10.24
CA PRO A 77 14.61 2.55 -11.68
C PRO A 77 15.87 3.38 -11.96
N ASP A 78 16.61 3.13 -13.04
CA ASP A 78 17.66 4.07 -13.43
C ASP A 78 17.10 5.50 -13.49
N LYS A 79 17.95 6.52 -13.37
CA LYS A 79 17.50 7.92 -13.20
C LYS A 79 16.50 8.38 -14.26
N ASP A 80 16.64 7.93 -15.50
CA ASP A 80 15.71 8.30 -16.57
C ASP A 80 14.37 7.60 -16.38
N ARG A 81 14.40 6.32 -16.03
CA ARG A 81 13.21 5.56 -15.69
C ARG A 81 12.50 6.09 -14.43
N ALA A 82 13.23 6.58 -13.42
CA ALA A 82 12.65 7.27 -12.26
C ALA A 82 11.93 8.55 -12.66
N ARG A 83 12.52 9.32 -13.57
CA ARG A 83 11.91 10.54 -14.11
C ARG A 83 10.62 10.23 -14.88
N GLU A 84 10.62 9.19 -15.71
CA GLU A 84 9.43 8.74 -16.44
C GLU A 84 8.30 8.32 -15.50
N MET A 85 8.62 7.52 -14.47
CA MET A 85 7.64 7.10 -13.47
C MET A 85 7.10 8.26 -12.64
N TYR A 86 7.98 9.17 -12.24
CA TYR A 86 7.59 10.39 -11.54
C TYR A 86 6.61 11.22 -12.38
N ALA A 87 6.89 11.41 -13.67
CA ALA A 87 6.00 12.11 -14.58
C ALA A 87 4.61 11.43 -14.67
N THR A 88 4.58 10.10 -14.72
CA THR A 88 3.33 9.34 -14.67
C THR A 88 2.56 9.58 -13.37
N PHE A 89 3.22 9.51 -12.21
CA PHE A 89 2.54 9.75 -10.94
C PHE A 89 2.06 11.19 -10.79
N VAL A 90 2.85 12.18 -11.22
CA VAL A 90 2.43 13.59 -11.27
C VAL A 90 1.21 13.74 -12.15
N LYS A 91 1.19 13.12 -13.34
CA LYS A 91 0.02 13.12 -14.23
C LYS A 91 -1.21 12.52 -13.54
N THR A 92 -1.11 11.32 -12.97
CA THR A 92 -2.22 10.68 -12.26
C THR A 92 -2.72 11.50 -11.06
N LEU A 93 -1.82 12.15 -10.33
CA LEU A 93 -2.20 13.06 -9.24
C LEU A 93 -2.92 14.30 -9.77
N SER A 94 -2.44 14.88 -10.87
CA SER A 94 -3.02 16.08 -11.49
C SER A 94 -4.46 15.89 -11.98
N GLU A 95 -4.84 14.65 -12.31
CA GLU A 95 -6.21 14.33 -12.75
C GLU A 95 -7.25 14.45 -11.60
N ARG A 96 -6.80 14.44 -10.33
CA ARG A 96 -7.69 14.48 -9.16
C ARG A 96 -7.46 15.66 -8.22
N MET A 97 -6.36 16.40 -8.37
CA MET A 97 -6.06 17.58 -7.56
C MET A 97 -5.17 18.57 -8.33
N PRO A 98 -5.32 19.89 -8.11
CA PRO A 98 -4.34 20.85 -8.57
C PRO A 98 -2.99 20.59 -7.89
N LEU A 99 -1.91 20.64 -8.67
CA LEU A 99 -0.55 20.46 -8.19
C LEU A 99 0.22 21.77 -8.23
N SER A 100 1.12 21.94 -7.26
CA SER A 100 2.06 23.05 -7.19
C SER A 100 3.46 22.53 -6.88
N ALA A 101 4.47 23.11 -7.54
CA ALA A 101 5.86 22.76 -7.33
C ALA A 101 6.31 23.13 -5.90
N VAL A 102 7.21 22.33 -5.35
CA VAL A 102 7.79 22.54 -4.02
C VAL A 102 9.31 22.47 -4.13
N SER A 103 9.98 23.50 -3.65
CA SER A 103 11.45 23.52 -3.62
C SER A 103 12.01 22.86 -2.35
N GLY A 104 13.26 22.40 -2.44
CA GLY A 104 13.99 21.87 -1.27
C GLY A 104 13.53 20.48 -0.82
N ILE A 105 12.95 19.69 -1.72
CA ILE A 105 12.71 18.24 -1.57
C ILE A 105 13.20 17.57 -2.85
N GLY A 106 14.28 16.78 -2.77
CA GLY A 106 14.80 16.05 -3.93
C GLY A 106 15.20 16.94 -5.11
N ASP A 107 15.13 16.36 -6.31
CA ASP A 107 15.37 17.00 -7.60
C ASP A 107 14.14 17.74 -8.12
N ASP A 108 12.94 17.19 -7.89
CA ASP A 108 11.65 17.77 -8.24
C ASP A 108 10.61 17.30 -7.22
N ALA A 109 9.66 18.17 -6.85
CA ALA A 109 8.56 17.80 -6.00
C ALA A 109 7.30 18.59 -6.33
N GLN A 110 6.16 17.90 -6.23
CA GLN A 110 4.82 18.47 -6.37
C GLN A 110 4.03 18.19 -5.10
N ARG A 111 3.15 19.13 -4.75
CA ARG A 111 2.16 18.95 -3.69
C ARG A 111 0.77 19.30 -4.19
N GLY A 112 -0.25 18.73 -3.58
CA GLY A 112 -1.62 19.03 -3.90
C GLY A 112 -2.57 18.65 -2.78
N THR A 113 -3.72 19.30 -2.82
CA THR A 113 -4.86 19.02 -1.95
C THR A 113 -6.06 18.81 -2.86
N THR A 114 -6.84 17.76 -2.61
CA THR A 114 -8.10 17.55 -3.33
C THR A 114 -9.07 18.71 -3.10
N ALA A 115 -9.95 18.98 -4.07
CA ALA A 115 -10.98 20.00 -3.94
C ALA A 115 -11.88 19.80 -2.70
N ALA A 116 -12.49 20.88 -2.20
CA ALA A 116 -13.30 20.85 -0.98
C ALA A 116 -14.56 19.97 -1.08
N ASP A 117 -15.10 19.81 -2.29
CA ASP A 117 -16.20 18.93 -2.64
C ASP A 117 -15.72 17.53 -3.09
N ALA A 118 -14.40 17.33 -3.16
CA ALA A 118 -13.84 16.06 -3.53
C ALA A 118 -14.34 15.00 -2.57
N LYS A 119 -14.85 13.96 -3.18
CA LYS A 119 -15.46 12.85 -2.47
C LYS A 119 -14.48 12.23 -1.47
N ARG A 120 -13.24 11.96 -1.86
CA ARG A 120 -12.15 11.56 -0.94
C ARG A 120 -11.24 12.76 -0.73
N GLN A 121 -11.07 13.14 0.53
CA GLN A 121 -10.16 14.20 0.94
C GLN A 121 -8.75 13.63 1.03
N GLU A 122 -7.78 14.33 0.44
CA GLU A 122 -6.38 13.94 0.46
C GLU A 122 -5.46 15.16 0.35
N ASP A 123 -4.41 15.15 1.17
CA ASP A 123 -3.25 16.04 1.08
C ASP A 123 -2.03 15.21 0.69
N SER A 124 -1.38 15.57 -0.40
CA SER A 124 -0.35 14.74 -1.02
C SER A 124 0.90 15.51 -1.39
N ILE A 125 2.04 14.85 -1.23
CA ILE A 125 3.34 15.25 -1.75
C ILE A 125 3.92 14.10 -2.54
N ILE A 126 4.45 14.41 -3.71
CA ILE A 126 5.29 13.50 -4.49
C ILE A 126 6.63 14.17 -4.78
N ALA A 127 7.73 13.44 -4.65
CA ALA A 127 9.06 13.98 -4.93
C ALA A 127 9.93 12.95 -5.65
N LEU A 128 10.68 13.40 -6.65
CA LEU A 128 11.77 12.69 -7.30
C LEU A 128 13.09 13.08 -6.62
N SER A 129 13.94 12.11 -6.31
CA SER A 129 15.28 12.35 -5.77
C SER A 129 16.23 11.27 -6.30
N GLY A 130 16.99 11.60 -7.34
CA GLY A 130 17.85 10.65 -8.04
C GLY A 130 17.04 9.51 -8.67
N ASP A 131 17.26 8.31 -8.15
CA ASP A 131 16.59 7.06 -8.51
C ASP A 131 15.42 6.71 -7.56
N TYR A 132 14.98 7.64 -6.71
CA TYR A 132 13.87 7.45 -5.77
C TYR A 132 12.69 8.34 -6.08
N ILE A 133 11.48 7.81 -5.87
CA ILE A 133 10.25 8.60 -5.78
C ILE A 133 9.67 8.42 -4.38
N LEU A 134 9.44 9.52 -3.68
CA LEU A 134 8.68 9.58 -2.45
C LEU A 134 7.24 9.97 -2.76
N GLN A 135 6.27 9.23 -2.25
CA GLN A 135 4.87 9.67 -2.21
C GLN A 135 4.40 9.66 -0.76
N ILE A 136 3.87 10.79 -0.29
CA ILE A 136 3.17 10.88 0.99
C ILE A 136 1.74 11.32 0.73
N ALA A 137 0.78 10.55 1.22
CA ALA A 137 -0.63 10.90 1.19
C ALA A 137 -1.21 10.87 2.61
N VAL A 138 -1.89 11.94 3.01
CA VAL A 138 -2.70 12.00 4.22
C VAL A 138 -4.16 11.94 3.81
N TYR A 139 -4.92 11.08 4.47
CA TYR A 139 -6.37 10.92 4.31
C TYR A 139 -7.08 11.38 5.58
N PRO A 140 -7.57 12.63 5.61
CA PRO A 140 -8.39 13.10 6.71
C PRO A 140 -9.74 12.39 6.75
N ILE A 141 -10.24 12.09 7.96
CA ILE A 141 -11.57 11.49 8.16
C ILE A 141 -12.58 12.52 8.65
N ALA A 142 -12.19 13.38 9.60
CA ALA A 142 -13.10 14.28 10.30
C ALA A 142 -13.09 15.73 9.77
N ARG A 143 -12.30 16.01 8.72
CA ARG A 143 -12.16 17.36 8.16
C ARG A 143 -11.86 17.32 6.68
N ARG A 144 -12.02 18.48 6.04
CA ARG A 144 -11.55 18.68 4.67
C ARG A 144 -10.03 18.76 4.67
N SER A 145 -9.46 18.28 3.58
CA SER A 145 -8.08 18.58 3.24
C SER A 145 -7.97 20.07 2.97
N ASP A 146 -6.92 20.66 3.51
CA ASP A 146 -6.62 22.08 3.44
C ASP A 146 -5.11 22.26 3.30
N GLU A 147 -4.70 23.40 2.75
CA GLU A 147 -3.28 23.71 2.58
C GLU A 147 -2.52 23.78 3.91
N ALA A 148 -3.23 23.82 5.06
CA ALA A 148 -2.64 23.85 6.39
C ALA A 148 -1.78 22.61 6.69
N LEU A 149 -2.09 21.45 6.09
CA LEU A 149 -1.22 20.27 6.20
C LEU A 149 -0.04 20.27 5.25
N LEU A 150 -0.10 21.00 4.14
CA LEU A 150 0.92 20.93 3.11
C LEU A 150 2.29 21.41 3.61
N GLY A 151 2.34 22.42 4.50
CA GLY A 151 3.58 22.87 5.13
C GLY A 151 4.23 21.80 6.03
N PRO A 152 3.52 21.29 7.04
CA PRO A 152 3.95 20.14 7.85
C PRO A 152 4.36 18.92 7.01
N LEU A 153 3.56 18.57 6.01
CA LEU A 153 3.81 17.43 5.12
C LEU A 153 5.09 17.64 4.28
N THR A 154 5.35 18.88 3.85
CA THR A 154 6.59 19.26 3.15
C THR A 154 7.82 19.00 4.04
N GLN A 155 7.71 19.28 5.34
CA GLN A 155 8.79 18.99 6.28
C GLN A 155 8.99 17.47 6.48
N VAL A 156 7.90 16.71 6.58
CA VAL A 156 7.97 15.23 6.63
C VAL A 156 8.66 14.70 5.37
N ALA A 157 8.28 15.19 4.19
CA ALA A 157 8.86 14.78 2.92
C ALA A 157 10.37 15.09 2.85
N ARG A 158 10.78 16.27 3.31
CA ARG A 158 12.20 16.66 3.36
C ARG A 158 13.04 15.72 4.22
N VAL A 159 12.54 15.39 5.42
CA VAL A 159 13.23 14.44 6.33
C VAL A 159 13.27 13.05 5.70
N ALA A 160 12.15 12.59 5.15
CA ALA A 160 12.05 11.28 4.50
C ALA A 160 13.05 11.14 3.35
N VAL A 161 13.10 12.10 2.42
CA VAL A 161 14.06 12.12 1.31
C VAL A 161 15.50 12.10 1.81
N GLY A 162 15.82 12.89 2.85
CA GLY A 162 17.16 12.89 3.47
C GLY A 162 17.60 11.54 4.04
N ASN A 163 16.67 10.64 4.34
CA ASN A 163 16.94 9.30 4.87
C ASN A 163 16.83 8.18 3.83
N MET A 164 16.46 8.45 2.57
CA MET A 164 16.20 7.42 1.54
C MET A 164 17.42 6.54 1.19
N SER A 165 18.64 7.00 1.46
CA SER A 165 19.86 6.20 1.26
C SER A 165 20.03 5.05 2.27
N LYS A 166 19.20 4.98 3.32
CA LYS A 166 19.35 4.00 4.41
C LYS A 166 18.54 2.71 4.22
N THR A 167 17.60 2.63 3.28
CA THR A 167 16.67 1.48 3.14
C THR A 167 16.35 1.05 1.72
N SER A 168 17.32 1.20 0.81
CA SER A 168 17.15 0.80 -0.59
C SER A 168 17.04 -0.73 -0.75
N GLU A 169 15.95 -1.20 -1.36
CA GLU A 169 15.89 -2.52 -1.98
C GLU A 169 16.21 -2.40 -3.48
N ARG A 170 16.97 -3.37 -4.02
CA ARG A 170 17.36 -3.38 -5.44
C ARG A 170 16.22 -3.88 -6.33
N PHE A 171 16.20 -3.40 -7.57
CA PHE A 171 15.39 -3.96 -8.65
C PHE A 171 15.79 -5.42 -8.97
N GLY A 172 14.81 -6.24 -9.30
CA GLY A 172 14.96 -7.64 -9.69
C GLY A 172 13.60 -8.35 -9.72
N ASP A 173 13.53 -9.47 -10.45
CA ASP A 173 12.30 -10.18 -10.81
C ASP A 173 11.27 -10.22 -9.68
N CYS A 174 10.05 -9.76 -10.00
CA CYS A 174 8.97 -9.75 -9.06
C CYS A 174 8.43 -11.18 -8.86
N GLU A 175 8.50 -11.68 -7.63
CA GLU A 175 7.91 -12.99 -7.32
C GLU A 175 6.38 -12.91 -7.18
N TRP A 176 5.84 -11.73 -6.89
CA TRP A 176 4.42 -11.52 -6.63
C TRP A 176 3.58 -11.33 -7.89
N LEU A 177 4.16 -10.91 -9.02
CA LEU A 177 3.50 -10.64 -10.29
C LEU A 177 4.32 -11.21 -11.43
N THR A 178 3.66 -11.82 -12.39
CA THR A 178 4.23 -12.37 -13.62
C THR A 178 3.67 -11.62 -14.82
N PRO A 179 4.34 -11.61 -15.98
CA PRO A 179 3.80 -11.01 -17.20
C PRO A 179 2.44 -11.60 -17.64
N ALA A 180 2.11 -12.83 -17.21
CA ALA A 180 0.81 -13.43 -17.47
C ALA A 180 -0.32 -12.76 -16.66
N ASP A 181 -0.03 -12.21 -15.48
CA ASP A 181 -1.03 -11.49 -14.66
C ASP A 181 -1.45 -10.16 -15.31
N ALA A 182 -0.66 -9.64 -16.26
CA ALA A 182 -1.02 -8.46 -17.05
C ALA A 182 -2.07 -8.74 -18.14
N ASP A 183 -2.40 -10.02 -18.41
CA ASP A 183 -3.30 -10.39 -19.50
C ASP A 183 -4.70 -9.82 -19.32
N GLY A 184 -5.17 -9.11 -20.35
CA GLY A 184 -6.43 -8.40 -20.33
C GLY A 184 -6.46 -7.18 -19.41
N PHE A 185 -5.40 -6.87 -18.65
CA PHE A 185 -5.32 -5.70 -17.74
C PHE A 185 -4.41 -4.59 -18.25
N LEU A 186 -3.26 -4.94 -18.83
CA LEU A 186 -2.21 -4.01 -19.22
C LEU A 186 -1.71 -4.35 -20.63
N ASP A 187 -1.32 -3.33 -21.40
CA ASP A 187 -0.68 -3.56 -22.71
C ASP A 187 0.70 -4.24 -22.54
N LYS A 188 0.73 -5.55 -22.80
CA LYS A 188 1.92 -6.40 -22.72
C LYS A 188 3.09 -5.90 -23.55
N SER A 189 2.85 -5.21 -24.67
CA SER A 189 3.92 -4.71 -25.55
C SER A 189 4.70 -3.55 -24.93
N THR A 190 4.17 -2.96 -23.85
CA THR A 190 4.73 -1.81 -23.15
C THR A 190 4.86 -2.03 -21.66
N LEU A 191 4.62 -3.27 -21.24
CA LEU A 191 4.55 -3.65 -19.85
C LEU A 191 5.90 -3.42 -19.19
N GLN A 192 5.83 -2.82 -18.02
CA GLN A 192 6.96 -2.67 -17.16
C GLN A 192 6.62 -3.15 -15.77
N VAL A 193 7.61 -3.69 -15.06
CA VAL A 193 7.46 -4.25 -13.72
C VAL A 193 8.50 -3.64 -12.80
N GLN A 194 8.07 -3.30 -11.58
CA GLN A 194 8.92 -2.77 -10.54
C GLN A 194 8.63 -3.48 -9.21
N ARG A 195 9.69 -3.91 -8.52
CA ARG A 195 9.61 -4.21 -7.09
C ARG A 195 9.66 -2.88 -6.33
N THR A 196 8.62 -2.61 -5.54
CA THR A 196 8.54 -1.39 -4.70
C THR A 196 8.93 -1.68 -3.25
N GLY A 197 9.10 -2.94 -2.85
CA GLY A 197 9.69 -3.39 -1.58
C GLY A 197 9.62 -4.92 -1.45
N ALA A 198 10.04 -5.49 -0.32
CA ALA A 198 10.22 -6.94 -0.18
C ALA A 198 8.94 -7.72 -0.49
N GLY A 199 7.80 -7.21 -0.03
CA GLY A 199 6.48 -7.78 -0.27
C GLY A 199 5.69 -7.14 -1.41
N SER A 200 6.23 -6.16 -2.15
CA SER A 200 5.41 -5.35 -3.05
C SER A 200 5.98 -5.16 -4.44
N CYS A 201 5.14 -5.35 -5.44
CA CYS A 201 5.43 -5.08 -6.83
C CYS A 201 4.33 -4.26 -7.49
N MET A 202 4.73 -3.51 -8.52
CA MET A 202 3.87 -2.75 -9.39
C MET A 202 4.18 -3.16 -10.83
N MET A 203 3.15 -3.34 -11.65
CA MET A 203 3.25 -3.38 -13.10
C MET A 203 2.45 -2.23 -13.69
N PHE A 204 2.89 -1.68 -14.80
CA PHE A 204 2.13 -0.67 -15.52
C PHE A 204 2.45 -0.69 -17.00
N ASP A 205 1.56 -0.14 -17.80
CA ASP A 205 1.74 0.05 -19.24
C ASP A 205 2.04 1.53 -19.58
N ARG A 206 2.25 1.82 -20.87
CA ARG A 206 2.49 3.18 -21.35
C ARG A 206 1.33 4.15 -21.07
N GLU A 207 0.11 3.65 -20.94
CA GLU A 207 -1.06 4.46 -20.61
C GLU A 207 -1.19 4.76 -19.11
N ALA A 208 -0.27 4.24 -18.29
CA ALA A 208 -0.28 4.32 -16.84
C ALA A 208 -1.41 3.54 -16.17
N ASN A 209 -2.00 2.55 -16.86
CA ASN A 209 -2.80 1.54 -16.17
C ASN A 209 -1.86 0.77 -15.25
N THR A 210 -2.28 0.52 -14.02
CA THR A 210 -1.39 0.02 -12.97
C THR A 210 -1.97 -1.21 -12.30
N MET A 211 -1.15 -2.24 -12.10
CA MET A 211 -1.42 -3.37 -11.22
C MET A 211 -0.42 -3.37 -10.07
N VAL A 212 -0.87 -3.52 -8.82
CA VAL A 212 0.00 -3.56 -7.65
C VAL A 212 -0.32 -4.80 -6.82
N VAL A 213 0.71 -5.52 -6.39
CA VAL A 213 0.61 -6.44 -5.26
C VAL A 213 1.43 -5.85 -4.12
N ALA A 214 0.86 -5.77 -2.93
CA ALA A 214 1.56 -5.35 -1.73
C ALA A 214 1.23 -6.31 -0.59
N VAL A 215 2.23 -7.07 -0.17
CA VAL A 215 2.20 -7.95 0.99
C VAL A 215 2.85 -7.22 2.15
N ILE A 216 2.12 -7.10 3.26
CA ILE A 216 2.60 -6.48 4.49
C ILE A 216 2.25 -7.32 5.70
N ALA A 217 3.13 -7.30 6.71
CA ALA A 217 2.76 -7.71 8.07
C ALA A 217 1.70 -6.75 8.65
N THR A 218 0.62 -7.30 9.20
CA THR A 218 -0.44 -6.49 9.85
C THR A 218 -1.15 -7.29 10.95
N LEU A 219 -1.84 -6.60 11.85
CA LEU A 219 -2.65 -7.22 12.89
C LEU A 219 -3.97 -7.75 12.30
N ARG A 220 -4.41 -8.91 12.78
CA ARG A 220 -5.68 -9.52 12.37
C ARG A 220 -6.89 -8.61 12.62
N ASP A 221 -6.90 -7.90 13.76
CA ASP A 221 -8.00 -7.00 14.08
C ASP A 221 -8.10 -5.82 13.10
N THR A 222 -6.96 -5.38 12.55
CA THR A 222 -6.94 -4.39 11.46
C THR A 222 -7.62 -4.93 10.20
N ALA A 223 -7.38 -6.20 9.84
CA ALA A 223 -8.03 -6.87 8.71
C ALA A 223 -9.55 -6.89 8.86
N VAL A 224 -10.03 -7.40 10.00
CA VAL A 224 -11.45 -7.54 10.32
C VAL A 224 -12.13 -6.17 10.37
N SER A 225 -11.45 -5.16 10.93
CA SER A 225 -11.96 -3.79 10.93
C SER A 225 -12.06 -3.20 9.53
N MET A 226 -11.13 -3.52 8.62
CA MET A 226 -11.17 -3.03 7.23
C MET A 226 -12.37 -3.59 6.47
N MET A 227 -12.69 -4.88 6.63
CA MET A 227 -13.87 -5.50 6.02
C MET A 227 -15.18 -4.80 6.39
N LYS A 228 -15.29 -4.44 7.67
CA LYS A 228 -16.52 -3.92 8.28
C LYS A 228 -16.65 -2.41 8.23
N ARG A 229 -15.63 -1.70 7.75
CA ARG A 229 -15.64 -0.23 7.74
C ARG A 229 -16.70 0.29 6.76
N PRO A 230 -17.39 1.39 7.09
CA PRO A 230 -18.12 2.16 6.09
C PRO A 230 -17.15 2.57 4.98
N SER A 231 -17.43 2.14 3.75
CA SER A 231 -16.55 2.33 2.62
C SER A 231 -17.27 3.06 1.49
N PRO A 232 -16.58 3.95 0.76
CA PRO A 232 -17.12 4.52 -0.47
C PRO A 232 -17.20 3.52 -1.62
N CYS A 233 -16.64 2.32 -1.45
CA CYS A 233 -16.59 1.26 -2.44
C CYS A 233 -17.61 0.17 -2.13
N GLN A 234 -18.01 -0.57 -3.15
CA GLN A 234 -18.75 -1.82 -2.96
C GLN A 234 -17.79 -2.87 -2.40
N HIS A 235 -18.22 -3.56 -1.35
CA HIS A 235 -17.49 -4.67 -0.73
C HIS A 235 -18.10 -5.99 -1.19
N VAL A 236 -17.26 -6.93 -1.62
CA VAL A 236 -17.67 -8.28 -2.01
C VAL A 236 -16.79 -9.27 -1.27
N ALA A 237 -17.39 -10.16 -0.49
CA ALA A 237 -16.66 -11.24 0.17
C ALA A 237 -16.15 -12.25 -0.87
N ILE A 238 -14.95 -12.79 -0.66
CA ILE A 238 -14.33 -13.79 -1.55
C ILE A 238 -13.97 -15.02 -0.72
N PRO A 239 -14.96 -15.82 -0.30
CA PRO A 239 -14.76 -16.89 0.69
C PRO A 239 -13.78 -17.97 0.23
N GLU A 240 -13.56 -18.13 -1.08
CA GLU A 240 -12.60 -19.07 -1.64
C GLU A 240 -11.14 -18.73 -1.29
N LEU A 241 -10.87 -17.46 -0.92
CA LEU A 241 -9.56 -16.96 -0.51
C LEU A 241 -9.45 -16.76 1.01
N GLY A 242 -10.34 -17.42 1.76
CA GLY A 242 -10.40 -17.36 3.22
C GLY A 242 -11.52 -16.45 3.75
N SER A 243 -11.89 -16.65 5.01
CA SER A 243 -13.01 -15.93 5.65
C SER A 243 -12.79 -14.42 5.80
N GLU A 244 -11.55 -13.97 5.63
CA GLU A 244 -11.14 -12.58 5.79
C GLU A 244 -10.89 -11.90 4.43
N ALA A 245 -11.03 -12.61 3.31
CA ALA A 245 -10.80 -12.06 1.98
C ALA A 245 -12.01 -11.30 1.43
N PHE A 246 -11.74 -10.13 0.84
CA PHE A 246 -12.76 -9.31 0.20
C PHE A 246 -12.20 -8.45 -0.93
N GLY A 247 -13.07 -8.12 -1.88
CA GLY A 247 -12.83 -7.13 -2.93
C GLY A 247 -13.49 -5.79 -2.62
N GLU A 248 -12.83 -4.71 -3.03
CA GLU A 248 -13.36 -3.35 -3.14
C GLU A 248 -13.40 -2.95 -4.61
N HIS A 249 -14.55 -2.50 -5.10
CA HIS A 249 -14.69 -1.97 -6.47
C HIS A 249 -15.80 -0.93 -6.56
N SER A 250 -15.98 -0.34 -7.75
CA SER A 250 -17.03 0.65 -8.04
C SER A 250 -17.06 1.77 -6.99
N CYS A 251 -15.88 2.25 -6.63
CA CYS A 251 -15.72 3.26 -5.60
C CYS A 251 -16.40 4.56 -6.03
N THR A 252 -17.32 5.04 -5.21
CA THR A 252 -17.95 6.34 -5.43
C THR A 252 -16.95 7.49 -5.25
N LYS A 253 -15.80 7.25 -4.61
CA LYS A 253 -14.74 8.22 -4.29
C LYS A 253 -13.36 7.68 -4.73
N GLY A 254 -12.48 8.53 -5.26
CA GLY A 254 -11.15 8.11 -5.76
C GLY A 254 -11.20 7.60 -7.21
N ASN A 255 -10.34 6.65 -7.57
CA ASN A 255 -10.43 5.97 -8.86
C ASN A 255 -11.61 4.99 -8.85
N GLY A 256 -12.76 5.40 -9.41
CA GLY A 256 -13.96 4.57 -9.48
C GLY A 256 -13.84 3.34 -10.40
N ASN A 257 -12.81 3.31 -11.24
CA ASN A 257 -12.52 2.18 -12.13
C ASN A 257 -11.63 1.12 -11.46
N ALA A 258 -11.01 1.45 -10.32
CA ALA A 258 -10.10 0.55 -9.64
C ALA A 258 -10.84 -0.61 -8.97
N VAL A 259 -10.15 -1.75 -8.93
CA VAL A 259 -10.55 -2.95 -8.20
C VAL A 259 -9.40 -3.35 -7.31
N ASN A 260 -9.66 -3.57 -6.03
CA ASN A 260 -8.67 -4.05 -5.09
C ASN A 260 -9.18 -5.30 -4.39
N ILE A 261 -8.37 -6.35 -4.30
CA ILE A 261 -8.65 -7.53 -3.49
C ILE A 261 -7.70 -7.54 -2.33
N PHE A 262 -8.24 -7.71 -1.13
CA PHE A 262 -7.46 -7.96 0.05
C PHE A 262 -7.62 -9.41 0.48
N VAL A 263 -6.50 -10.07 0.76
CA VAL A 263 -6.46 -11.43 1.32
C VAL A 263 -5.57 -11.46 2.54
N TRP A 264 -5.90 -12.33 3.50
CA TRP A 264 -5.15 -12.49 4.75
C TRP A 264 -4.83 -13.95 5.02
N LYS A 265 -3.57 -14.20 5.37
CA LYS A 265 -3.08 -15.53 5.74
C LYS A 265 -1.82 -15.38 6.57
N ASN A 266 -1.67 -16.20 7.61
CA ASN A 266 -0.45 -16.26 8.43
C ASN A 266 0.04 -14.91 8.99
N GLY A 267 -0.87 -14.01 9.39
CA GLY A 267 -0.51 -12.69 9.94
C GLY A 267 -0.02 -11.68 8.90
N LYS A 268 -0.17 -11.99 7.62
CA LYS A 268 0.12 -11.09 6.49
C LYS A 268 -1.15 -10.74 5.76
N GLN A 269 -1.19 -9.51 5.26
CA GLN A 269 -2.18 -9.03 4.32
C GLN A 269 -1.53 -8.89 2.95
N ALA A 270 -2.16 -9.39 1.90
CA ALA A 270 -1.86 -8.94 0.55
C ALA A 270 -3.00 -8.05 0.03
N SER A 271 -2.63 -6.93 -0.56
CA SER A 271 -3.50 -6.08 -1.38
C SER A 271 -3.12 -6.31 -2.84
N ILE A 272 -4.09 -6.63 -3.67
CA ILE A 272 -3.95 -6.85 -5.11
C ILE A 272 -4.85 -5.83 -5.80
N LEU A 273 -4.24 -4.78 -6.35
CA LEU A 273 -4.92 -3.65 -6.97
C LEU A 273 -4.76 -3.70 -8.48
N PHE A 274 -5.83 -3.43 -9.21
CA PHE A 274 -5.79 -2.95 -10.58
C PHE A 274 -6.44 -1.57 -10.63
N ALA A 275 -5.73 -0.59 -11.19
CA ALA A 275 -6.12 0.81 -11.25
C ALA A 275 -5.86 1.35 -12.67
N PRO A 276 -6.86 1.26 -13.58
CA PRO A 276 -6.76 1.88 -14.89
C PRO A 276 -7.02 3.38 -14.81
N VAL A 277 -6.42 4.16 -15.71
CA VAL A 277 -6.60 5.63 -15.75
C VAL A 277 -7.96 6.05 -16.30
N LYS A 278 -8.57 5.19 -17.11
CA LYS A 278 -9.87 5.40 -17.78
C LYS A 278 -10.77 4.20 -17.54
N PRO A 279 -12.08 4.28 -17.89
CA PRO A 279 -12.92 3.10 -17.94
C PRO A 279 -12.26 2.02 -18.80
N HIS A 280 -12.16 0.82 -18.25
CA HIS A 280 -11.44 -0.32 -18.81
C HIS A 280 -12.38 -1.54 -18.78
N PRO A 281 -12.27 -2.51 -19.71
CA PRO A 281 -13.13 -3.70 -19.70
C PRO A 281 -13.07 -4.49 -18.39
N GLU A 282 -11.93 -4.44 -17.70
CA GLU A 282 -11.72 -5.10 -16.40
C GLU A 282 -12.06 -4.21 -15.18
N SER A 283 -12.50 -2.97 -15.40
CA SER A 283 -12.97 -2.10 -14.33
C SER A 283 -14.19 -2.71 -13.64
N GLY A 284 -14.26 -2.58 -12.31
CA GLY A 284 -15.43 -3.02 -11.55
C GLY A 284 -15.64 -4.54 -11.48
N SER A 285 -14.69 -5.35 -11.93
CA SER A 285 -14.77 -6.82 -11.89
C SER A 285 -13.73 -7.42 -10.94
N VAL A 286 -14.21 -7.92 -9.80
CA VAL A 286 -13.40 -8.70 -8.85
C VAL A 286 -12.98 -10.05 -9.43
N GLU A 287 -13.81 -10.63 -10.31
CA GLU A 287 -13.63 -12.00 -10.80
C GLU A 287 -12.34 -12.21 -11.59
N ARG A 288 -11.95 -11.25 -12.44
CA ARG A 288 -10.69 -11.37 -13.19
C ARG A 288 -9.48 -11.19 -12.29
N LEU A 289 -9.56 -10.27 -11.32
CA LEU A 289 -8.48 -10.03 -10.37
C LEU A 289 -8.33 -11.18 -9.36
N LYS A 290 -9.40 -11.97 -9.16
CA LYS A 290 -9.40 -13.16 -8.28
C LYS A 290 -8.35 -14.18 -8.69
N ALA A 291 -8.08 -14.37 -9.98
CA ALA A 291 -7.03 -15.29 -10.44
C ALA A 291 -5.64 -14.87 -9.91
N VAL A 292 -5.32 -13.58 -9.99
CA VAL A 292 -4.08 -13.00 -9.45
C VAL A 292 -4.08 -13.14 -7.92
N ALA A 293 -5.19 -12.83 -7.26
CA ALA A 293 -5.33 -12.94 -5.81
C ALA A 293 -5.17 -14.38 -5.30
N THR A 294 -5.72 -15.39 -6.00
CA THR A 294 -5.54 -16.81 -5.69
C THR A 294 -4.07 -17.21 -5.71
N ARG A 295 -3.34 -16.78 -6.75
CA ARG A 295 -1.91 -17.06 -6.87
C ARG A 295 -1.12 -16.40 -5.74
N VAL A 296 -1.42 -15.14 -5.41
CA VAL A 296 -0.79 -14.43 -4.30
C VAL A 296 -1.11 -15.11 -2.97
N TYR A 297 -2.37 -15.48 -2.73
CA TYR A 297 -2.81 -16.19 -1.52
C TYR A 297 -2.14 -17.56 -1.34
N GLY A 298 -1.89 -18.28 -2.44
CA GLY A 298 -1.12 -19.52 -2.42
C GLY A 298 0.34 -19.35 -1.97
N LYS A 299 0.91 -18.15 -2.12
CA LYS A 299 2.29 -17.79 -1.74
C LYS A 299 2.42 -17.23 -0.32
N LEU A 300 1.31 -16.75 0.27
CA LEU A 300 1.25 -16.33 1.69
C LEU A 300 1.29 -17.53 2.64
#